data_AF-A0A2V3UAI2-F1
#
_entry.id   AF-A0A2V3UAI2-F1
#
_cell.length_a   1.000
_cell.length_b   1.000
_cell.length_c   1.000
_cell.angle_alpha   90.00
_cell.angle_beta   90.00
_cell.angle_gamma   90.00
#
_symmetry.space_group_name_H-M   'P 1'
#
loop_
_entity.id
_entity.type
_entity.pdbx_description
1 polymer ?
#
loop_
_entity_poly.entity_id
_entity_poly.type
_entity_poly.pdbx_seq_one_letter_code
_entity_poly.pdbx_strand_id
1 'polypeptide(L)'
;MIALVLKHWRLASAAGAVLLLLGCLALYRESLLRDGGRRALDQVEMKNAAAKDAAQRAQRGVDDCYDAGGLWSTITGQCSR
;
A
#
# COMPACT_ATOMS: atom_id res chain seq x y z
N MET A 1 -3.81 -10.75 -58.89
CA MET A 1 -4.10 -11.63 -57.73
C MET A 1 -3.06 -11.58 -56.61
N ILE A 2 -1.75 -11.57 -56.90
CA ILE A 2 -0.66 -11.60 -55.88
C ILE A 2 -0.65 -10.37 -54.94
N ALA A 3 -0.93 -9.16 -55.47
CA ALA A 3 -0.93 -7.93 -54.68
C ALA A 3 -2.05 -7.85 -53.64
N LEU A 4 -3.18 -8.54 -53.86
CA LEU A 4 -4.24 -8.61 -52.86
C LEU A 4 -3.73 -9.42 -51.66
N VAL A 5 -3.24 -10.64 -51.87
CA VAL A 5 -2.77 -11.54 -50.80
C VAL A 5 -1.75 -10.86 -49.88
N LEU A 6 -0.72 -10.21 -50.43
CA LEU A 6 0.31 -9.49 -49.66
C LEU A 6 -0.25 -8.37 -48.76
N LYS A 7 -1.33 -7.71 -49.18
CA LYS A 7 -1.99 -6.64 -48.40
C LYS A 7 -2.75 -7.19 -47.18
N HIS A 8 -3.36 -8.37 -47.31
CA HIS A 8 -4.11 -9.01 -46.22
C HIS A 8 -3.16 -9.58 -45.15
N TRP A 9 -2.01 -10.11 -45.57
CA TRP A 9 -0.95 -10.58 -44.66
C TRP A 9 -0.35 -9.44 -43.84
N ARG A 10 -0.12 -8.27 -44.47
CA ARG A 10 0.34 -7.07 -43.74
C ARG A 10 -0.69 -6.58 -42.72
N LEU A 11 -1.98 -6.56 -43.07
CA LEU A 11 -3.04 -6.15 -42.16
C LEU A 11 -3.22 -7.14 -40.99
N ALA A 12 -3.14 -8.45 -41.26
CA ALA A 12 -3.21 -9.47 -40.22
C ALA A 12 -2.04 -9.36 -39.21
N SER A 13 -0.82 -9.11 -39.71
CA SER A 13 0.34 -8.90 -38.83
C SER A 13 0.24 -7.63 -37.98
N ALA A 14 -0.29 -6.55 -38.55
CA ALA A 14 -0.53 -5.30 -37.83
C ALA A 14 -1.61 -5.46 -36.75
N ALA A 15 -2.71 -6.15 -37.08
CA ALA A 15 -3.76 -6.46 -36.12
C ALA A 15 -3.24 -7.33 -34.97
N GLY A 16 -2.41 -8.34 -35.27
CA GLY A 16 -1.75 -9.15 -34.25
C GLY A 16 -0.85 -8.33 -33.33
N ALA A 17 -0.05 -7.42 -33.87
CA ALA A 17 0.82 -6.55 -33.08
C ALA A 17 0.02 -5.61 -32.16
N VAL A 18 -1.10 -5.07 -32.63
CA VAL A 18 -1.98 -4.20 -31.84
C VAL A 18 -2.61 -4.96 -30.68
N LEU A 19 -3.12 -6.18 -30.90
CA LEU A 19 -3.68 -7.02 -29.84
C LEU A 19 -2.64 -7.37 -28.77
N LEU A 20 -1.40 -7.63 -29.19
CA LEU A 20 -0.30 -7.96 -28.28
C LEU A 20 0.11 -6.76 -27.41
N LEU A 21 0.15 -5.55 -27.99
CA LEU A 21 0.38 -4.30 -27.26
C LEU A 21 -0.74 -4.01 -26.25
N LEU A 22 -2.00 -4.21 -26.64
CA LEU A 22 -3.14 -4.04 -25.74
C LEU A 22 -3.11 -5.04 -24.58
N GLY A 23 -2.75 -6.29 -24.85
CA GLY A 23 -2.57 -7.33 -23.82
C GLY A 23 -1.47 -6.96 -22.82
N CYS A 24 -0.31 -6.50 -23.30
CA CYS A 24 0.76 -6.01 -22.44
C CYS A 24 0.33 -4.81 -21.58
N LEU A 25 -0.41 -3.86 -22.17
CA LEU A 25 -0.88 -2.68 -21.45
C LEU A 25 -1.87 -3.04 -20.33
N ALA A 26 -2.76 -4.01 -20.58
CA ALA A 26 -3.72 -4.49 -19.60
C ALA A 26 -3.02 -5.12 -18.38
N LEU A 27 -2.05 -6.01 -18.63
CA LEU A 27 -1.25 -6.64 -17.57
C LEU A 27 -0.44 -5.62 -16.77
N TYR A 28 0.16 -4.63 -17.44
CA TYR A 28 0.93 -3.57 -16.78
C TYR A 28 0.06 -2.64 -15.91
N ARG A 29 -1.19 -2.39 -16.29
CA ARG A 29 -2.14 -1.64 -15.45
C ARG A 29 -2.52 -2.41 -14.20
N GLU A 30 -2.75 -3.72 -14.29
CA GLU A 30 -3.07 -4.54 -13.12
C GLU A 30 -1.91 -4.59 -12.11
N SER A 31 -0.66 -4.69 -12.60
CA SER A 31 0.51 -4.68 -11.71
C SER A 31 0.64 -3.34 -10.97
N LEU A 32 0.44 -2.22 -11.67
CA LEU A 32 0.49 -0.89 -11.06
C LEU A 32 -0.59 -0.68 -9.99
N LEU A 33 -1.80 -1.18 -10.22
CA LEU A 33 -2.89 -1.08 -9.23
C LEU A 33 -2.62 -1.93 -7.99
N ARG A 34 -2.10 -3.15 -8.18
CA ARG A 34 -1.72 -4.04 -7.07
C ARG A 34 -0.57 -3.47 -6.25
N ASP A 35 0.45 -2.90 -6.90
CA ASP A 35 1.60 -2.31 -6.23
C ASP A 35 1.25 -0.97 -5.53
N GLY A 36 0.39 -0.16 -6.14
CA GLY A 36 -0.14 1.06 -5.52
C GLY A 36 -0.94 0.75 -4.26
N GLY A 37 -1.79 -0.28 -4.29
CA GLY A 37 -2.54 -0.74 -3.11
C GLY A 37 -1.65 -1.24 -1.98
N ARG A 38 -0.60 -2.01 -2.29
CA ARG A 38 0.36 -2.48 -1.28
C ARG A 38 1.09 -1.32 -0.59
N ARG A 39 1.57 -0.34 -1.34
CA ARG A 39 2.25 0.84 -0.74
C ARG A 39 1.33 1.65 0.18
N ALA A 40 0.04 1.73 -0.15
CA ALA A 40 -0.93 2.40 0.70
C ALA A 40 -1.18 1.61 2.00
N LEU A 41 -1.30 0.29 1.90
CA LEU A 41 -1.44 -0.60 3.06
C LEU A 41 -0.20 -0.55 3.96
N ASP A 42 1.00 -0.62 3.39
CA ASP A 42 2.26 -0.52 4.15
C ASP A 42 2.35 0.82 4.92
N GLN A 43 1.93 1.93 4.31
CA GLN A 43 1.90 3.22 4.99
C GLN A 43 0.90 3.26 6.15
N VAL A 44 -0.28 2.64 5.98
CA VAL A 44 -1.28 2.52 7.07
C VAL A 44 -0.74 1.62 8.18
N GLU A 45 -0.11 0.51 7.83
CA GLU A 45 0.44 -0.44 8.79
C GLU A 45 1.61 0.15 9.58
N MET A 46 2.51 0.90 8.93
CA MET A 46 3.57 1.66 9.61
C MET A 46 3.00 2.71 10.58
N LYS A 47 1.96 3.44 10.17
CA LYS A 47 1.30 4.43 11.06
C LYS A 47 0.61 3.75 12.25
N ASN A 48 -0.05 2.62 12.03
CA ASN A 48 -0.66 1.83 13.09
C ASN A 48 0.38 1.22 14.04
N ALA A 49 1.50 0.73 13.52
CA ALA A 49 2.62 0.25 14.32
C ALA A 49 3.16 1.37 15.21
N ALA A 50 3.40 2.57 14.66
CA ALA A 50 3.85 3.73 15.44
C ALA A 50 2.84 4.16 16.51
N ALA A 51 1.54 4.15 16.19
CA ALA A 51 0.48 4.46 17.15
C ALA A 51 0.41 3.41 18.27
N LYS A 52 0.53 2.12 17.94
CA LYS A 52 0.58 1.02 18.92
C LYS A 52 1.79 1.15 19.84
N ASP A 53 2.95 1.47 19.28
CA ASP A 53 4.19 1.67 20.03
C ASP A 53 4.08 2.86 20.99
N ALA A 54 3.47 3.96 20.54
CA ALA A 54 3.17 5.13 21.37
C ALA A 54 2.18 4.80 22.49
N ALA A 55 1.11 4.07 22.20
CA ALA A 55 0.13 3.63 23.19
C ALA A 55 0.77 2.72 24.25
N GLN A 56 1.62 1.78 23.84
CA GLN A 56 2.35 0.90 24.77
C GLN A 56 3.35 1.66 25.65
N ARG A 57 4.00 2.70 25.12
CA ARG A 57 4.87 3.58 25.92
C ARG A 57 4.07 4.40 26.93
N ALA A 58 2.93 4.94 26.52
CA ALA A 58 2.04 5.68 27.41
C ALA A 58 1.52 4.77 28.53
N GLN A 59 1.07 3.56 28.20
CA GLN A 59 0.58 2.59 29.18
C GLN A 59 1.67 2.20 30.17
N ARG A 60 2.90 1.91 29.70
CA ARG A 60 4.04 1.68 30.59
C ARG A 60 4.31 2.86 31.52
N GLY A 61 4.22 4.10 31.04
CA GLY A 61 4.38 5.28 31.90
C GLY A 61 3.30 5.41 32.98
N VAL A 62 2.08 4.95 32.71
CA VAL A 62 0.98 4.86 33.68
C VAL A 62 1.30 3.78 34.73
N ASP A 63 1.68 2.59 34.28
CA ASP A 63 2.01 1.47 35.16
C ASP A 63 3.20 1.81 36.05
N ASP A 64 4.28 2.37 35.49
CA ASP A 64 5.47 2.84 36.22
C ASP A 64 5.11 3.89 37.29
N CYS A 65 4.13 4.76 37.01
CA CYS A 65 3.64 5.75 37.97
C CYS A 65 2.98 5.08 39.18
N TYR A 66 2.10 4.11 38.95
CA TYR A 66 1.43 3.37 40.00
C TYR A 66 2.42 2.50 40.81
N ASP A 67 3.37 1.85 40.14
CA ASP A 67 4.41 1.03 40.76
C ASP A 67 5.34 1.87 41.66
N ALA A 68 5.58 3.14 41.30
CA ALA A 68 6.32 4.10 42.13
C ALA A 68 5.53 4.69 43.30
N GLY A 69 4.27 4.27 43.47
CA GLY A 69 3.33 4.77 44.49
C GLY A 69 2.70 6.12 44.18
N GLY A 70 2.78 6.57 42.93
CA GLY A 70 2.18 7.82 42.46
C GLY A 70 0.71 7.68 42.05
N LEU A 71 0.09 8.82 41.78
CA LEU A 71 -1.28 8.94 41.25
C LEU A 71 -1.22 9.46 39.81
N TRP A 72 -1.65 8.63 38.86
CA TRP A 72 -1.77 9.05 37.48
C TRP A 72 -3.01 9.92 37.25
N SER A 73 -2.82 11.10 36.66
CA SER A 73 -3.90 12.01 36.27
C SER A 73 -4.28 11.81 34.80
N THR A 74 -5.52 11.38 34.54
CA THR A 74 -6.06 11.25 33.17
C THR A 74 -6.36 12.58 32.50
N ILE A 75 -6.47 13.67 33.27
CA ILE A 75 -6.74 15.02 32.76
C ILE A 75 -5.46 15.65 32.21
N THR A 76 -4.35 15.51 32.95
CA THR A 76 -3.07 16.14 32.60
C THR A 76 -2.10 15.18 31.91
N GLY A 77 -2.35 13.87 31.95
CA GLY A 77 -1.45 12.85 31.41
C GLY A 77 -0.10 12.82 32.12
N GLN A 78 -0.10 13.12 33.43
CA GLN A 78 1.11 13.21 34.25
C GLN A 78 0.95 12.38 35.52
N CYS A 79 2.08 11.88 36.00
CA CYS A 79 2.19 11.22 37.29
C CYS A 79 2.42 12.27 38.39
N SER A 80 1.57 12.28 39.41
CA SER A 80 1.75 13.07 40.63
C SER A 80 2.30 12.16 41.73
N ARG A 81 3.32 12.64 42.45
CA ARG A 81 3.92 11.94 43.58
C ARG A 81 3.68 12.70 44.87
#